data_AF-A0A9D9GDW4-F1
#
_entry.id   AF-A0A9D9GDW4-F1
#
_cell.length_a   1.000
_cell.length_b   1.000
_cell.length_c   1.000
_cell.angle_alpha   90.00
_cell.angle_beta   90.00
_cell.angle_gamma   90.00
#
_symmetry.space_group_name_H-M   'P 1'
#
loop_
_entity.id
_entity.type
_entity.pdbx_description
1 polymer ?
#
loop_
_entity_poly.entity_id
_entity_poly.type
_entity_poly.pdbx_seq_one_letter_code
_entity_poly.pdbx_strand_id
1 'polypeptide(L)'
;MKARILLTLFLVSAFTLSAAPNLVKVMPASGSENVGIAGSIVLMFDKDVVAGEAVCSLNGEKIVPTLISKVAKFEYAGLRYSTDYLLEVPAGAILDKSGEAFAGTTVKFTTEARPEVTPKLFDFVVDPNAVQTGAKVGKTIQSAFKAIPEKSAKRFYVFIKNGVYNERLNLPNTKQNVTFIGESRDGVIIQNSGNPAVEIYGKHIYFENLTFKATNNPDVTQYNIAIYAEGEQNIYKNVRFLGHQDTQRTGGDRHYMKDCEIHGTIDFIYGSGNVFYDECYIYLEKRNKMMLESTTWDTACVIAAGSHNITEVWGHVFNHCTIDGDPSNDNRYSLGRPWHNCARAVYINTVMKIKPFSFGWTSMG
;
A
#
# COMPACT_ATOMS: atom_id res chain seq x y z
N MET A 1 -87.43 -14.20 51.06
CA MET A 1 -87.30 -14.17 49.57
C MET A 1 -86.43 -12.98 49.20
N LYS A 2 -85.40 -13.24 48.40
CA LYS A 2 -84.64 -12.36 47.45
C LYS A 2 -84.86 -10.84 47.57
N ALA A 3 -83.83 -9.99 47.64
CA ALA A 3 -82.74 -9.93 46.67
C ALA A 3 -81.48 -9.24 47.23
N ARG A 4 -80.32 -9.85 46.96
CA ARG A 4 -79.02 -9.16 46.87
C ARG A 4 -78.91 -8.62 45.44
N ILE A 5 -78.64 -7.34 45.26
CA ILE A 5 -78.12 -6.79 44.00
C ILE A 5 -76.76 -6.17 44.28
N LEU A 6 -75.83 -6.63 43.46
CA LEU A 6 -74.39 -6.47 43.48
C LEU A 6 -74.03 -5.01 43.13
N LEU A 7 -73.30 -4.33 44.02
CA LEU A 7 -72.65 -3.07 43.70
C LEU A 7 -71.31 -3.41 43.05
N THR A 8 -71.26 -3.45 41.72
CA THR A 8 -70.00 -3.64 40.98
C THR A 8 -69.17 -2.38 41.12
N LEU A 9 -68.21 -2.40 42.05
CA LEU A 9 -67.19 -1.38 42.20
C LEU A 9 -66.25 -1.48 40.99
N PHE A 10 -66.36 -0.56 40.04
CA PHE A 10 -65.30 -0.35 39.06
C PHE A 10 -64.10 0.24 39.80
N LEU A 11 -63.13 -0.61 40.14
CA LEU A 11 -61.77 -0.13 40.41
C LEU A 11 -61.26 0.47 39.10
N VAL A 12 -61.37 1.79 38.96
CA VAL A 12 -60.45 2.54 38.11
C VAL A 12 -59.10 2.40 38.79
N SER A 13 -58.31 1.40 38.37
CA SER A 13 -56.89 1.34 38.69
C SER A 13 -56.30 2.66 38.23
N ALA A 14 -55.96 3.53 39.18
CA ALA A 14 -55.11 4.66 38.92
C ALA A 14 -53.77 4.08 38.45
N PHE A 15 -53.59 3.98 37.13
CA PHE A 15 -52.28 3.83 36.54
C PHE A 15 -51.52 5.06 36.99
N THR A 16 -50.66 4.90 38.00
CA THR A 16 -49.63 5.90 38.28
C THR A 16 -48.78 5.95 37.02
N LEU A 17 -48.96 6.99 36.20
CA LEU A 17 -48.12 7.23 35.04
C LEU A 17 -46.67 7.24 35.55
N SER A 18 -45.87 6.27 35.09
CA SER A 18 -44.43 6.30 35.34
C SER A 18 -43.91 7.64 34.81
N ALA A 19 -43.05 8.32 35.54
CA ALA A 19 -42.45 9.53 34.99
C ALA A 19 -41.57 9.17 33.79
N ALA A 20 -41.50 10.03 32.77
CA ALA A 20 -40.60 9.88 31.63
C ALA A 20 -39.13 9.65 32.08
N PRO A 21 -38.30 8.97 31.27
CA PRO A 21 -36.88 8.79 31.57
C PRO A 21 -36.15 10.13 31.55
N ASN A 22 -35.29 10.38 32.54
CA ASN A 22 -34.49 11.61 32.63
C ASN A 22 -33.07 11.36 32.11
N LEU A 23 -32.55 12.31 31.33
CA LEU A 23 -31.16 12.29 30.86
C LEU A 23 -30.23 12.72 32.00
N VAL A 24 -29.34 11.80 32.40
CA VAL A 24 -28.38 11.99 33.50
C VAL A 24 -27.03 12.50 32.98
N LYS A 25 -26.57 12.00 31.82
CA LYS A 25 -25.25 12.35 31.28
C LYS A 25 -25.21 12.22 29.76
N VAL A 26 -24.38 13.05 29.13
CA VAL A 26 -24.05 13.02 27.70
C VAL A 26 -22.53 12.96 27.54
N MET A 27 -22.04 12.09 26.66
CA MET A 27 -20.63 12.00 26.29
C MET A 27 -20.46 11.89 24.76
N PRO A 28 -19.70 12.75 24.09
CA PRO A 28 -19.10 13.99 24.62
C PRO A 28 -20.18 14.96 25.12
N ALA A 29 -19.85 15.83 26.07
CA ALA A 29 -20.82 16.83 26.55
C ALA A 29 -21.22 17.77 25.41
N SER A 30 -22.46 18.27 25.41
CA SER A 30 -22.87 19.23 24.37
C SER A 30 -22.01 20.49 24.45
N GLY A 31 -21.47 20.92 23.29
CA GLY A 31 -20.48 21.99 23.16
C GLY A 31 -19.02 21.52 23.24
N SER A 32 -18.75 20.21 23.26
CA SER A 32 -17.37 19.72 23.28
C SER A 32 -16.66 20.00 21.95
N GLU A 33 -15.40 20.43 22.05
CA GLU A 33 -14.49 20.58 20.92
C GLU A 33 -13.48 19.41 20.89
N ASN A 34 -12.75 19.27 19.79
CA ASN A 34 -11.73 18.23 19.61
C ASN A 34 -12.26 16.79 19.77
N VAL A 35 -13.49 16.56 19.33
CA VAL A 35 -14.07 15.21 19.31
C VAL A 35 -13.50 14.42 18.12
N GLY A 36 -13.05 13.19 18.33
CA GLY A 36 -12.50 12.35 17.26
C GLY A 36 -13.51 12.13 16.11
N ILE A 37 -13.01 12.01 14.87
CA ILE A 37 -13.85 11.83 13.67
C ILE A 37 -14.50 10.43 13.55
N ALA A 38 -14.13 9.52 14.44
CA ALA A 38 -14.79 8.23 14.65
C ALA A 38 -14.93 7.99 16.16
N GLY A 39 -16.11 7.56 16.59
CA GLY A 39 -16.43 7.46 18.00
C GLY A 39 -17.92 7.26 18.24
N SER A 40 -18.39 7.68 19.42
CA SER A 40 -19.81 7.56 19.77
C SER A 40 -20.31 8.71 20.63
N ILE A 41 -21.60 9.01 20.49
CA ILE A 41 -22.36 9.86 21.40
C ILE A 41 -23.14 8.94 22.34
N VAL A 42 -23.00 9.11 23.64
CA VAL A 42 -23.59 8.27 24.68
C VAL A 42 -24.52 9.11 25.53
N LEU A 43 -25.79 8.75 25.56
CA LEU A 43 -26.81 9.28 26.46
C LEU A 43 -27.04 8.28 27.59
N MET A 44 -26.89 8.70 28.84
CA MET A 44 -27.18 7.89 30.03
C MET A 44 -28.43 8.41 30.73
N PHE A 45 -29.34 7.50 31.08
CA PHE A 45 -30.63 7.81 31.69
C PHE A 45 -30.70 7.34 33.15
N ASP A 46 -31.69 7.81 33.89
CA ASP A 46 -31.96 7.41 35.28
C ASP A 46 -32.58 6.00 35.39
N LYS A 47 -33.20 5.53 34.30
CA LYS A 47 -33.88 4.23 34.19
C LYS A 47 -33.60 3.54 32.85
N ASP A 48 -34.02 2.29 32.74
CA ASP A 48 -33.85 1.51 31.51
C ASP A 48 -34.67 2.11 30.37
N VAL A 49 -34.07 2.16 29.18
CA VAL A 49 -34.65 2.73 27.97
C VAL A 49 -34.76 1.71 26.85
N VAL A 50 -35.75 1.92 25.97
CA VAL A 50 -36.03 1.13 24.77
C VAL A 50 -36.26 2.06 23.57
N ALA A 51 -36.23 1.50 22.36
CA ALA A 51 -36.40 2.27 21.14
C ALA A 51 -37.86 2.72 20.99
N GLY A 52 -38.06 3.96 20.58
CA GLY A 52 -39.35 4.44 20.08
C GLY A 52 -39.39 4.51 18.56
N GLU A 53 -40.41 5.18 18.02
CA GLU A 53 -40.64 5.26 16.57
C GLU A 53 -40.00 6.48 15.91
N ALA A 54 -39.72 7.54 16.68
CA ALA A 54 -39.15 8.76 16.12
C ALA A 54 -37.68 8.57 15.72
N VAL A 55 -37.30 9.15 14.58
CA VAL A 55 -35.98 8.95 13.96
C VAL A 55 -34.99 9.97 14.51
N CYS A 56 -33.85 9.50 15.03
CA CYS A 56 -32.72 10.36 15.38
C CYS A 56 -31.90 10.73 14.15
N SER A 57 -31.30 11.92 14.15
CA SER A 57 -30.42 12.39 13.07
C SER A 57 -29.09 12.91 13.62
N LEU A 58 -28.01 12.71 12.86
CA LEU A 58 -26.74 13.39 13.03
C LEU A 58 -26.54 14.30 11.81
N ASN A 59 -26.62 15.61 12.02
CA ASN A 59 -26.55 16.62 10.96
C ASN A 59 -27.54 16.37 9.80
N GLY A 60 -28.77 15.97 10.15
CA GLY A 60 -29.84 15.64 9.21
C GLY A 60 -29.82 14.21 8.63
N GLU A 61 -28.73 13.45 8.81
CA GLU A 61 -28.67 12.06 8.37
C GLU A 61 -29.15 11.10 9.45
N LYS A 62 -29.96 10.11 9.09
CA LYS A 62 -30.52 9.13 10.04
C LYS A 62 -29.40 8.37 10.75
N ILE A 63 -29.50 8.29 12.09
CA ILE A 63 -28.62 7.49 12.94
C ILE A 63 -29.46 6.66 13.91
N VAL A 64 -29.06 5.40 14.14
CA VAL A 64 -29.80 4.47 15.01
C VAL A 64 -28.98 4.22 16.28
N PRO A 65 -29.54 4.44 17.48
CA PRO A 65 -28.83 4.13 18.71
C PRO A 65 -28.84 2.62 18.99
N THR A 66 -27.74 2.13 19.56
CA THR A 66 -27.72 0.88 20.31
C THR A 66 -28.18 1.18 21.74
N LEU A 67 -29.25 0.51 22.18
CA LEU A 67 -29.86 0.72 23.50
C LEU A 67 -29.59 -0.48 24.41
N ILE A 68 -28.95 -0.23 25.56
CA ILE A 68 -28.65 -1.27 26.57
C ILE A 68 -28.90 -0.69 27.96
N SER A 69 -29.91 -1.24 28.67
CA SER A 69 -30.31 -0.75 29.99
C SER A 69 -30.54 0.76 29.96
N LYS A 70 -29.78 1.54 30.74
CA LYS A 70 -29.93 2.99 30.85
C LYS A 70 -29.15 3.79 29.81
N VAL A 71 -28.67 3.17 28.73
CA VAL A 71 -27.73 3.80 27.79
C VAL A 71 -28.28 3.76 26.36
N ALA A 72 -28.23 4.90 25.68
CA ALA A 72 -28.36 5.00 24.23
C ALA A 72 -27.01 5.44 23.63
N LYS A 73 -26.44 4.61 22.75
CA LYS A 73 -25.13 4.84 22.12
C LYS A 73 -25.29 5.01 20.61
N PHE A 74 -24.84 6.14 20.09
CA PHE A 74 -24.85 6.50 18.67
C PHE A 74 -23.42 6.42 18.12
N GLU A 75 -23.09 5.38 17.37
CA GLU A 75 -21.77 5.22 16.74
C GLU A 75 -21.68 6.04 15.45
N TYR A 76 -20.53 6.67 15.22
CA TYR A 76 -20.24 7.41 14.00
C TYR A 76 -18.80 7.17 13.55
N ALA A 77 -18.55 7.29 12.25
CA ALA A 77 -17.22 7.20 11.66
C ALA A 77 -17.14 8.07 10.40
N GLY A 78 -15.94 8.57 10.09
CA GLY A 78 -15.70 9.32 8.86
C GLY A 78 -16.29 10.73 8.86
N LEU A 79 -16.47 11.33 10.05
CA LEU A 79 -16.86 12.73 10.14
C LEU A 79 -15.76 13.64 9.55
N ARG A 80 -16.14 14.81 9.04
CA ARG A 80 -15.19 15.80 8.52
C ARG A 80 -14.48 16.46 9.69
N TYR A 81 -13.17 16.71 9.56
CA TYR A 81 -12.40 17.49 10.52
C TYR A 81 -12.91 18.93 10.64
N SER A 82 -12.65 19.57 11.80
CA SER A 82 -12.99 20.98 12.06
C SER A 82 -14.44 21.35 11.69
N THR A 83 -15.38 20.43 11.86
CA THR A 83 -16.78 20.60 11.47
C THR A 83 -17.68 20.45 12.68
N ASP A 84 -18.69 21.32 12.77
CA ASP A 84 -19.74 21.24 13.78
C ASP A 84 -20.76 20.17 13.40
N TYR A 85 -21.12 19.33 14.37
CA TYR A 85 -22.15 18.31 14.24
C TYR A 85 -23.23 18.49 15.30
N LEU A 86 -24.46 18.17 14.91
CA LEU A 86 -25.65 18.21 15.75
C LEU A 86 -26.33 16.84 15.74
N LEU A 87 -26.31 16.14 16.87
CA LEU A 87 -27.22 15.02 17.09
C LEU A 87 -28.57 15.57 17.55
N GLU A 88 -29.64 15.13 16.89
CA GLU A 88 -31.02 15.42 17.27
C GLU A 88 -31.70 14.11 17.68
N VAL A 89 -32.18 14.07 18.91
CA VAL A 89 -32.99 12.97 19.45
C VAL A 89 -34.37 13.55 19.74
N PRO A 90 -35.35 13.41 18.84
CA PRO A 90 -36.67 13.98 19.04
C PRO A 90 -37.43 13.24 20.17
N ALA A 91 -38.49 13.88 20.67
CA ALA A 91 -39.42 13.24 21.59
C ALA A 91 -39.97 11.94 20.98
N GLY A 92 -40.04 10.88 21.77
CA GLY A 92 -40.52 9.57 21.30
C GLY A 92 -39.51 8.74 20.49
N ALA A 93 -38.26 9.18 20.35
CA ALA A 93 -37.19 8.33 19.80
C ALA A 93 -36.68 7.31 20.81
N ILE A 94 -36.76 7.65 22.10
CA ILE A 94 -36.34 6.83 23.24
C ILE A 94 -37.48 6.83 24.25
N LEU A 95 -37.85 5.64 24.72
CA LEU A 95 -38.91 5.42 25.70
C LEU A 95 -38.34 4.71 26.94
N ASP A 96 -39.04 4.73 28.07
CA ASP A 96 -38.80 3.75 29.14
C ASP A 96 -39.51 2.41 28.84
N LYS A 97 -39.29 1.39 29.68
CA LYS A 97 -39.94 0.07 29.54
C LYS A 97 -41.47 0.10 29.73
N SER A 98 -42.02 1.18 30.25
CA SER A 98 -43.47 1.39 30.43
C SER A 98 -44.11 2.08 29.23
N GLY A 99 -43.30 2.56 28.27
CA GLY A 99 -43.73 3.26 27.06
C GLY A 99 -43.70 4.79 27.16
N GLU A 100 -43.19 5.36 28.25
CA GLU A 100 -43.16 6.81 28.45
C GLU A 100 -41.99 7.45 27.70
N ALA A 101 -42.27 8.51 26.94
CA ALA A 101 -41.32 9.10 26.02
C ALA A 101 -40.34 10.05 26.70
N PHE A 102 -39.05 9.89 26.41
CA PHE A 102 -38.07 10.95 26.64
C PHE A 102 -38.47 12.19 25.85
N ALA A 103 -38.39 13.37 26.47
CA ALA A 103 -38.77 14.66 25.86
C ALA A 103 -37.90 15.04 24.65
N GLY A 104 -36.76 14.37 24.46
CA GLY A 104 -35.81 14.65 23.40
C GLY A 104 -34.65 15.54 23.88
N THR A 105 -33.59 15.60 23.08
CA THR A 105 -32.42 16.43 23.33
C THR A 105 -31.65 16.69 22.05
N THR A 106 -30.73 17.64 22.11
CA THR A 106 -29.72 17.87 21.08
C THR A 106 -28.33 17.83 21.67
N VAL A 107 -27.37 17.25 20.95
CA VAL A 107 -25.95 17.25 21.35
C VAL A 107 -25.15 17.90 20.23
N LYS A 108 -24.55 19.06 20.51
CA LYS A 108 -23.62 19.74 19.60
C LYS A 108 -22.19 19.36 19.94
N PHE A 109 -21.34 19.17 18.93
CA PHE A 109 -19.91 19.02 19.14
C PHE A 109 -19.13 19.42 17.90
N THR A 110 -17.87 19.80 18.07
CA THR A 110 -16.95 20.13 17.00
C THR A 110 -15.87 19.06 16.93
N THR A 111 -15.69 18.48 15.75
CA THR A 111 -14.64 17.48 15.53
C THR A 111 -13.25 18.09 15.62
N GLU A 112 -12.27 17.29 16.00
CA GLU A 112 -10.85 17.64 16.00
C GLU A 112 -10.37 18.28 14.69
N ALA A 113 -9.31 19.08 14.79
CA ALA A 113 -8.60 19.57 13.63
C ALA A 113 -7.95 18.42 12.88
N ARG A 114 -7.86 18.54 11.56
CA ARG A 114 -7.06 17.61 10.77
C ARG A 114 -5.64 17.63 11.33
N PRO A 115 -5.03 16.48 11.66
CA PRO A 115 -3.66 16.45 12.10
C PRO A 115 -2.76 17.19 11.11
N GLU A 116 -2.01 18.18 11.58
CA GLU A 116 -1.02 18.86 10.75
C GLU A 116 0.10 17.87 10.41
N VAL A 117 0.22 17.55 9.13
CA VAL A 117 1.35 16.76 8.63
C VAL A 117 2.51 17.72 8.41
N THR A 118 3.44 17.80 9.35
CA THR A 118 4.70 18.51 9.11
C THR A 118 5.41 17.82 7.94
N PRO A 119 5.69 18.53 6.82
CA PRO A 119 6.43 17.93 5.71
C PRO A 119 7.77 17.43 6.22
N LYS A 120 8.01 16.13 6.08
CA LYS A 120 9.34 15.58 6.38
C LYS A 120 10.29 16.06 5.31
N LEU A 121 11.18 16.98 5.68
CA LEU A 121 12.25 17.42 4.80
C LEU A 121 13.17 16.23 4.49
N PHE A 122 13.57 16.12 3.24
CA PHE A 122 14.60 15.17 2.83
C PHE A 122 15.94 15.54 3.48
N ASP A 123 16.70 14.53 3.90
CA ASP A 123 18.03 14.72 4.44
C ASP A 123 19.03 15.14 3.34
N PHE A 124 18.77 14.71 2.11
CA PHE A 124 19.56 15.09 0.93
C PHE A 124 18.68 15.25 -0.33
N VAL A 125 19.01 16.23 -1.16
CA VAL A 125 18.38 16.43 -2.47
C VAL A 125 19.42 16.29 -3.58
N VAL A 126 19.13 15.44 -4.56
CA VAL A 126 19.88 15.37 -5.80
C VAL A 126 19.17 16.24 -6.85
N ASP A 127 19.82 17.30 -7.30
CA ASP A 127 19.31 18.19 -8.34
C ASP A 127 20.44 18.42 -9.37
N PRO A 128 20.35 17.88 -10.60
CA PRO A 128 21.41 18.01 -11.59
C PRO A 128 21.62 19.48 -12.02
N ASN A 129 20.59 20.32 -11.82
CA ASN A 129 20.57 21.74 -12.15
C ASN A 129 20.86 22.63 -10.92
N ALA A 130 21.25 22.06 -9.78
CA ALA A 130 21.55 22.83 -8.58
C ALA A 130 22.59 23.93 -8.85
N VAL A 131 22.24 25.18 -8.52
CA VAL A 131 23.19 26.31 -8.63
C VAL A 131 24.25 26.21 -7.54
N GLN A 132 23.88 25.69 -6.36
CA GLN A 132 24.76 25.52 -5.20
C GLN A 132 24.64 24.10 -4.65
N THR A 133 25.77 23.51 -4.26
CA THR A 133 25.85 22.18 -3.63
C THR A 133 26.41 22.29 -2.23
N GLY A 134 26.12 21.32 -1.37
CA GLY A 134 26.61 21.29 0.01
C GLY A 134 26.21 20.03 0.74
N ALA A 135 26.14 20.10 2.08
CA ALA A 135 25.88 18.93 2.93
C ALA A 135 24.50 18.28 2.70
N LYS A 136 23.54 19.02 2.14
CA LYS A 136 22.15 18.55 1.93
C LYS A 136 21.70 18.58 0.46
N VAL A 137 22.54 19.07 -0.46
CA VAL A 137 22.19 19.17 -1.88
C VAL A 137 23.39 18.82 -2.74
N GLY A 138 23.22 17.95 -3.73
CA GLY A 138 24.26 17.59 -4.68
C GLY A 138 23.69 17.38 -6.08
N LYS A 139 24.57 17.32 -7.08
CA LYS A 139 24.17 17.14 -8.49
C LYS A 139 24.05 15.68 -8.92
N THR A 140 24.61 14.76 -8.14
CA THR A 140 24.80 13.36 -8.54
C THR A 140 24.25 12.40 -7.50
N ILE A 141 23.86 11.21 -7.93
CA ILE A 141 23.41 10.15 -7.01
C ILE A 141 24.57 9.70 -6.12
N GLN A 142 25.80 9.66 -6.64
CA GLN A 142 26.99 9.34 -5.85
C GLN A 142 27.20 10.33 -4.69
N SER A 143 26.82 11.61 -4.85
CA SER A 143 26.90 12.60 -3.76
C SER A 143 25.90 12.30 -2.64
N ALA A 144 24.70 11.84 -2.98
CA ALA A 144 23.74 11.34 -1.98
C ALA A 144 24.28 10.09 -1.28
N PHE A 145 24.85 9.13 -2.03
CA PHE A 145 25.43 7.91 -1.45
C PHE A 145 26.52 8.22 -0.43
N LYS A 146 27.35 9.23 -0.73
CA LYS A 146 28.39 9.71 0.20
C LYS A 146 27.80 10.34 1.47
N ALA A 147 26.69 11.07 1.36
CA ALA A 147 26.05 11.78 2.47
C ALA A 147 25.31 10.85 3.46
N ILE A 148 24.89 9.66 3.02
CA ILE A 148 24.22 8.68 3.90
C ILE A 148 25.18 8.28 5.04
N PRO A 149 24.77 8.31 6.32
CA PRO A 149 25.63 7.88 7.41
C PRO A 149 25.89 6.36 7.39
N GLU A 150 27.08 5.94 7.81
CA GLU A 150 27.42 4.53 7.95
C GLU A 150 26.63 3.87 9.09
N LYS A 151 26.07 2.68 8.85
CA LYS A 151 25.40 1.80 9.82
C LYS A 151 24.35 2.51 10.70
N SER A 152 23.64 3.49 10.13
CA SER A 152 22.61 4.25 10.85
C SER A 152 21.36 3.41 11.11
N ALA A 153 20.86 3.45 12.35
CA ALA A 153 19.54 2.96 12.70
C ALA A 153 18.42 3.94 12.29
N LYS A 154 18.75 5.23 12.11
CA LYS A 154 17.80 6.24 11.63
C LYS A 154 17.70 6.19 10.12
N ARG A 155 16.46 6.21 9.61
CA ARG A 155 16.20 6.22 8.17
C ARG A 155 16.64 7.56 7.54
N PHE A 156 17.43 7.50 6.47
CA PHE A 156 17.90 8.65 5.71
C PHE A 156 17.07 8.82 4.44
N TYR A 157 16.61 10.04 4.16
CA TYR A 157 15.68 10.35 3.07
C TYR A 157 16.37 11.16 1.98
N VAL A 158 16.36 10.65 0.76
CA VAL A 158 16.93 11.28 -0.43
C VAL A 158 15.81 11.57 -1.41
N PHE A 159 15.72 12.83 -1.85
CA PHE A 159 14.90 13.21 -3.00
C PHE A 159 15.76 13.35 -4.24
N ILE A 160 15.28 12.86 -5.37
CA ILE A 160 16.01 12.92 -6.64
C ILE A 160 15.14 13.64 -7.65
N LYS A 161 15.58 14.80 -8.13
CA LYS A 161 14.85 15.54 -9.15
C LYS A 161 14.98 14.91 -10.52
N ASN A 162 14.07 15.26 -11.43
CA ASN A 162 14.13 14.78 -12.80
C ASN A 162 15.48 15.09 -13.46
N GLY A 163 16.03 14.10 -14.14
CA GLY A 163 17.35 14.13 -14.77
C GLY A 163 17.79 12.75 -15.26
N VAL A 164 18.75 12.75 -16.17
CA VAL A 164 19.45 11.53 -16.61
C VAL A 164 20.80 11.48 -15.91
N TYR A 165 20.97 10.49 -15.04
CA TYR A 165 22.16 10.29 -14.22
C TYR A 165 23.00 9.16 -14.82
N ASN A 166 24.03 9.52 -15.58
CA ASN A 166 24.96 8.56 -16.17
C ASN A 166 26.11 8.25 -15.20
N GLU A 167 25.85 7.38 -14.22
CA GLU A 167 26.76 7.10 -13.10
C GLU A 167 26.88 5.60 -12.86
N ARG A 168 28.10 5.11 -12.62
CA ARG A 168 28.30 3.75 -12.12
C ARG A 168 28.13 3.78 -10.60
N LEU A 169 27.06 3.17 -10.10
CA LEU A 169 26.67 3.30 -8.71
C LEU A 169 26.84 1.99 -7.94
N ASN A 170 27.39 2.10 -6.74
CA ASN A 170 27.52 1.02 -5.79
C ASN A 170 27.15 1.55 -4.40
N LEU A 171 26.00 1.08 -3.86
CA LEU A 171 25.59 1.37 -2.49
C LEU A 171 26.09 0.23 -1.60
N PRO A 172 27.16 0.43 -0.80
CA PRO A 172 27.77 -0.64 -0.05
C PRO A 172 26.88 -1.08 1.11
N ASN A 173 27.11 -2.29 1.64
CA ASN A 173 26.32 -2.89 2.71
C ASN A 173 26.35 -2.10 4.04
N THR A 174 27.28 -1.16 4.20
CA THR A 174 27.39 -0.30 5.37
C THR A 174 26.39 0.87 5.32
N LYS A 175 25.84 1.21 4.15
CA LYS A 175 24.80 2.22 3.98
C LYS A 175 23.43 1.51 4.00
N GLN A 176 22.69 1.67 5.09
CA GLN A 176 21.42 0.96 5.35
C GLN A 176 20.33 1.94 5.77
N ASN A 177 19.07 1.47 5.79
CA ASN A 177 17.91 2.29 6.18
C ASN A 177 17.78 3.56 5.36
N VAL A 178 17.71 3.45 4.03
CA VAL A 178 17.66 4.61 3.13
C VAL A 178 16.37 4.59 2.32
N THR A 179 15.82 5.77 2.08
CA THR A 179 14.67 6.01 1.22
C THR A 179 15.07 6.96 0.12
N PHE A 180 14.93 6.52 -1.13
CA PHE A 180 15.15 7.32 -2.32
C PHE A 180 13.82 7.51 -3.02
N ILE A 181 13.38 8.76 -3.14
CA ILE A 181 12.15 9.12 -3.83
C ILE A 181 12.54 10.00 -5.02
N GLY A 182 12.30 9.52 -6.22
CA GLY A 182 12.40 10.33 -7.42
C GLY A 182 11.20 11.25 -7.58
N GLU A 183 11.41 12.38 -8.25
CA GLU A 183 10.37 13.33 -8.63
C GLU A 183 9.35 12.67 -9.57
N SER A 184 9.80 11.77 -10.45
CA SER A 184 8.93 10.92 -11.26
C SER A 184 9.68 9.72 -11.83
N ARG A 185 8.95 8.61 -12.05
CA ARG A 185 9.49 7.40 -12.67
C ARG A 185 10.10 7.65 -14.05
N ASP A 186 9.42 8.45 -14.87
CA ASP A 186 9.83 8.73 -16.25
C ASP A 186 10.91 9.81 -16.35
N GLY A 187 11.00 10.70 -15.36
CA GLY A 187 11.94 11.81 -15.36
C GLY A 187 13.26 11.52 -14.62
N VAL A 188 13.30 10.61 -13.66
CA VAL A 188 14.53 10.20 -12.96
C VAL A 188 15.08 8.92 -13.58
N ILE A 189 16.10 9.05 -14.43
CA ILE A 189 16.70 7.92 -15.15
C ILE A 189 18.15 7.72 -14.66
N ILE A 190 18.38 6.67 -13.90
CA ILE A 190 19.69 6.25 -13.45
C ILE A 190 20.22 5.20 -14.42
N GLN A 191 21.34 5.50 -15.09
CA GLN A 191 21.84 4.64 -16.16
C GLN A 191 23.36 4.53 -16.19
N ASN A 192 23.84 3.40 -16.72
CA ASN A 192 25.25 3.20 -16.99
C ASN A 192 25.46 2.11 -18.05
N SER A 193 26.67 2.04 -18.62
CA SER A 193 27.07 0.97 -19.54
C SER A 193 27.93 -0.12 -18.86
N GLY A 194 28.11 -0.03 -17.55
CA GLY A 194 28.71 -1.08 -16.74
C GLY A 194 27.73 -2.25 -16.61
N ASN A 195 28.29 -3.43 -16.37
CA ASN A 195 27.52 -4.63 -16.05
C ASN A 195 27.94 -5.14 -14.67
N PRO A 196 27.17 -4.89 -13.59
CA PRO A 196 25.88 -4.18 -13.56
C PRO A 196 26.00 -2.64 -13.67
N ALA A 197 24.91 -1.99 -14.07
CA ALA A 197 24.80 -0.52 -14.12
C ALA A 197 24.69 0.09 -12.71
N VAL A 198 23.92 -0.57 -11.83
CA VAL A 198 23.76 -0.18 -10.41
C VAL A 198 23.88 -1.41 -9.51
N GLU A 199 24.62 -1.27 -8.42
CA GLU A 199 24.79 -2.29 -7.38
C GLU A 199 24.24 -1.79 -6.04
N ILE A 200 23.37 -2.58 -5.42
CA ILE A 200 22.76 -2.29 -4.12
C ILE A 200 23.05 -3.44 -3.15
N TYR A 201 24.04 -3.23 -2.28
CA TYR A 201 24.40 -4.16 -1.20
C TYR A 201 23.79 -3.73 0.15
N GLY A 202 23.24 -2.52 0.23
CA GLY A 202 22.55 -1.98 1.40
C GLY A 202 21.26 -2.73 1.74
N LYS A 203 20.90 -2.70 3.02
CA LYS A 203 19.70 -3.33 3.59
C LYS A 203 18.64 -2.29 3.98
N HIS A 204 17.37 -2.68 4.00
CA HIS A 204 16.24 -1.80 4.32
C HIS A 204 16.13 -0.59 3.37
N ILE A 205 16.54 -0.77 2.12
CA ILE A 205 16.52 0.27 1.10
C ILE A 205 15.12 0.34 0.49
N TYR A 206 14.63 1.56 0.33
CA TYR A 206 13.37 1.85 -0.33
C TYR A 206 13.63 2.75 -1.54
N PHE A 207 13.18 2.35 -2.72
CA PHE A 207 13.19 3.17 -3.92
C PHE A 207 11.77 3.40 -4.42
N GLU A 208 11.45 4.64 -4.78
CA GLU A 208 10.17 4.99 -5.39
C GLU A 208 10.32 6.02 -6.51
N ASN A 209 9.50 5.89 -7.56
CA ASN A 209 9.37 6.85 -8.66
C ASN A 209 10.68 7.14 -9.41
N LEU A 210 11.36 6.10 -9.89
CA LEU A 210 12.56 6.26 -10.74
C LEU A 210 12.77 5.08 -11.70
N THR A 211 13.70 5.24 -12.62
CA THR A 211 14.09 4.22 -13.60
C THR A 211 15.55 3.81 -13.43
N PHE A 212 15.83 2.51 -13.36
CA PHE A 212 17.17 1.94 -13.56
C PHE A 212 17.30 1.44 -14.99
N LYS A 213 18.36 1.84 -15.69
CA LYS A 213 18.54 1.51 -17.11
C LYS A 213 19.97 1.06 -17.41
N ALA A 214 20.09 -0.13 -17.99
CA ALA A 214 21.31 -0.60 -18.62
C ALA A 214 21.40 -0.01 -20.04
N THR A 215 22.57 0.51 -20.45
CA THR A 215 22.71 1.26 -21.74
C THR A 215 23.61 0.60 -22.78
N ASN A 216 24.09 -0.62 -22.53
CA ASN A 216 24.92 -1.34 -23.50
C ASN A 216 24.10 -1.67 -24.72
N ASN A 217 24.77 -1.67 -25.88
CA ASN A 217 24.15 -2.07 -27.13
C ASN A 217 23.84 -3.59 -27.09
N PRO A 218 22.58 -4.01 -27.18
CA PRO A 218 22.21 -5.43 -27.23
C PRO A 218 22.78 -6.17 -28.43
N ASP A 219 23.11 -5.46 -29.52
CA ASP A 219 23.74 -6.04 -30.72
C ASP A 219 25.22 -6.38 -30.50
N VAL A 220 25.82 -5.91 -29.40
CA VAL A 220 27.24 -6.11 -29.08
C VAL A 220 27.42 -6.98 -27.83
N THR A 221 26.69 -6.68 -26.76
CA THR A 221 26.69 -7.47 -25.51
C THR A 221 25.27 -7.76 -25.11
N GLN A 222 24.88 -9.03 -25.14
CA GLN A 222 23.49 -9.44 -24.90
C GLN A 222 23.10 -9.29 -23.42
N TYR A 223 23.94 -9.80 -22.50
CA TYR A 223 23.71 -9.71 -21.06
C TYR A 223 24.09 -8.32 -20.51
N ASN A 224 23.14 -7.66 -19.86
CA ASN A 224 23.36 -6.36 -19.25
C ASN A 224 22.41 -6.10 -18.07
N ILE A 225 22.99 -6.13 -16.87
CA ILE A 225 22.25 -5.99 -15.62
C ILE A 225 22.00 -4.50 -15.34
N ALA A 226 20.74 -4.08 -15.36
CA ALA A 226 20.34 -2.73 -14.95
C ALA A 226 20.52 -2.52 -13.45
N ILE A 227 20.21 -3.55 -12.66
CA ILE A 227 20.41 -3.55 -11.21
C ILE A 227 20.83 -4.92 -10.69
N TYR A 228 21.85 -4.92 -9.83
CA TYR A 228 22.15 -6.04 -8.95
C TYR A 228 21.83 -5.66 -7.50
N ALA A 229 20.82 -6.30 -6.92
CA ALA A 229 20.40 -6.10 -5.54
C ALA A 229 20.72 -7.34 -4.68
N GLU A 230 21.75 -7.22 -3.86
CA GLU A 230 22.24 -8.29 -2.95
C GLU A 230 21.86 -8.03 -1.48
N GLY A 231 21.31 -6.86 -1.18
CA GLY A 231 20.78 -6.52 0.13
C GLY A 231 19.56 -7.35 0.56
N GLU A 232 19.05 -7.10 1.77
CA GLU A 232 17.84 -7.74 2.28
C GLU A 232 16.81 -6.70 2.74
N GLN A 233 15.55 -7.11 2.69
CA GLN A 233 14.38 -6.31 3.07
C GLN A 233 14.30 -5.00 2.29
N ASN A 234 14.64 -5.07 1.00
CA ASN A 234 14.57 -3.93 0.09
C ASN A 234 13.20 -3.86 -0.59
N ILE A 235 12.72 -2.64 -0.79
CA ILE A 235 11.41 -2.35 -1.38
C ILE A 235 11.59 -1.44 -2.59
N TYR A 236 10.89 -1.76 -3.66
CA TYR A 236 10.82 -0.96 -4.87
C TYR A 236 9.35 -0.69 -5.19
N LYS A 237 8.96 0.58 -5.31
CA LYS A 237 7.58 0.97 -5.61
C LYS A 237 7.52 1.91 -6.80
N ASN A 238 6.72 1.59 -7.82
CA ASN A 238 6.64 2.40 -9.04
C ASN A 238 8.04 2.68 -9.64
N VAL A 239 8.88 1.63 -9.69
CA VAL A 239 10.22 1.67 -10.27
C VAL A 239 10.20 0.97 -11.62
N ARG A 240 10.91 1.52 -12.60
CA ARG A 240 11.11 0.86 -13.90
C ARG A 240 12.52 0.31 -14.01
N PHE A 241 12.65 -0.93 -14.48
CA PHE A 241 13.92 -1.60 -14.76
C PHE A 241 14.00 -1.87 -16.25
N LEU A 242 14.97 -1.25 -16.92
CA LEU A 242 15.15 -1.32 -18.37
C LEU A 242 16.47 -2.00 -18.72
N GLY A 243 16.38 -3.11 -19.45
CA GLY A 243 17.52 -3.86 -19.96
C GLY A 243 17.11 -4.83 -21.06
N HIS A 244 18.00 -5.76 -21.39
CA HIS A 244 17.75 -6.81 -22.38
C HIS A 244 17.87 -8.18 -21.71
N GLN A 245 19.00 -8.87 -21.86
CA GLN A 245 19.22 -10.09 -21.08
C GLN A 245 19.75 -9.72 -19.69
N ASP A 246 19.33 -10.47 -18.67
CA ASP A 246 19.77 -10.31 -17.27
C ASP A 246 19.40 -8.95 -16.62
N THR A 247 18.32 -8.27 -17.04
CA THR A 247 17.96 -6.90 -16.59
C THR A 247 18.04 -6.72 -15.07
N GLN A 248 17.49 -7.67 -14.31
CA GLN A 248 17.41 -7.59 -12.85
C GLN A 248 18.00 -8.83 -12.21
N ARG A 249 19.10 -8.63 -11.47
CA ARG A 249 19.67 -9.65 -10.59
C ARG A 249 19.29 -9.39 -9.14
N THR A 250 18.67 -10.35 -8.49
CA THR A 250 18.45 -10.33 -7.04
C THR A 250 19.14 -11.50 -6.37
N GLY A 251 19.97 -11.21 -5.37
CA GLY A 251 20.43 -12.19 -4.39
C GLY A 251 20.04 -11.75 -2.98
N GLY A 252 20.88 -12.02 -1.99
CA GLY A 252 20.51 -11.80 -0.59
C GLY A 252 19.28 -12.64 -0.17
N ASP A 253 18.44 -12.06 0.69
CA ASP A 253 17.22 -12.71 1.21
C ASP A 253 15.96 -12.09 0.57
N ARG A 254 15.20 -11.25 1.29
CA ARG A 254 13.85 -10.80 0.88
C ARG A 254 13.82 -9.47 0.14
N HIS A 255 13.06 -9.38 -0.95
CA HIS A 255 12.75 -8.15 -1.68
C HIS A 255 11.24 -8.06 -1.98
N TYR A 256 10.70 -6.84 -2.02
CA TYR A 256 9.31 -6.58 -2.39
C TYR A 256 9.23 -5.53 -3.51
N MET A 257 8.47 -5.82 -4.55
CA MET A 257 8.29 -4.94 -5.70
C MET A 257 6.81 -4.70 -5.93
N LYS A 258 6.40 -3.43 -5.94
CA LYS A 258 4.99 -3.01 -6.06
C LYS A 258 4.84 -2.00 -7.19
N ASP A 259 3.90 -2.24 -8.10
CA ASP A 259 3.61 -1.32 -9.22
C ASP A 259 4.85 -1.06 -10.11
N CYS A 260 5.80 -2.00 -10.15
CA CYS A 260 7.03 -1.86 -10.92
C CYS A 260 6.85 -2.31 -12.37
N GLU A 261 7.70 -1.76 -13.25
CA GLU A 261 7.82 -2.19 -14.65
C GLU A 261 9.18 -2.88 -14.83
N ILE A 262 9.19 -4.13 -15.30
CA ILE A 262 10.42 -4.89 -15.56
C ILE A 262 10.47 -5.28 -17.02
N HIS A 263 11.45 -4.74 -17.75
CA HIS A 263 11.60 -4.93 -19.20
C HIS A 263 12.85 -5.75 -19.52
N GLY A 264 12.72 -6.73 -20.40
CA GLY A 264 13.87 -7.51 -20.87
C GLY A 264 13.54 -8.59 -21.88
N THR A 265 14.50 -9.47 -22.11
CA THR A 265 14.45 -10.54 -23.13
C THR A 265 14.73 -11.91 -22.52
N ILE A 266 16.01 -12.29 -22.33
CA ILE A 266 16.42 -13.58 -21.77
C ILE A 266 16.76 -13.41 -20.29
N ASP A 267 16.26 -14.31 -19.45
CA ASP A 267 16.56 -14.40 -18.01
C ASP A 267 16.50 -13.05 -17.29
N PHE A 268 15.59 -12.17 -17.70
CA PHE A 268 15.67 -10.76 -17.32
C PHE A 268 15.27 -10.51 -15.85
N ILE A 269 14.71 -11.52 -15.19
CA ILE A 269 14.58 -11.61 -13.73
C ILE A 269 15.33 -12.86 -13.27
N TYR A 270 16.46 -12.68 -12.59
CA TYR A 270 17.28 -13.83 -12.21
C TYR A 270 18.03 -13.68 -10.89
N GLY A 271 18.54 -14.81 -10.41
CA GLY A 271 19.33 -14.90 -9.19
C GLY A 271 18.69 -15.76 -8.11
N SER A 272 19.14 -15.57 -6.87
CA SER A 272 18.80 -16.42 -5.72
C SER A 272 17.93 -15.75 -4.67
N GLY A 273 17.54 -14.48 -4.87
CA GLY A 273 16.74 -13.71 -3.91
C GLY A 273 15.28 -14.16 -3.82
N ASN A 274 14.71 -14.04 -2.62
CA ASN A 274 13.28 -14.26 -2.38
C ASN A 274 12.52 -12.96 -2.73
N VAL A 275 11.86 -12.93 -3.89
CA VAL A 275 11.24 -11.69 -4.40
C VAL A 275 9.75 -11.86 -4.60
N PHE A 276 8.97 -10.96 -4.01
CA PHE A 276 7.53 -10.86 -4.24
C PHE A 276 7.22 -9.65 -5.13
N TYR A 277 6.78 -9.94 -6.35
CA TYR A 277 6.31 -8.98 -7.34
C TYR A 277 4.79 -8.86 -7.21
N ASP A 278 4.29 -7.68 -6.85
CA ASP A 278 2.87 -7.41 -6.64
C ASP A 278 2.40 -6.31 -7.60
N GLU A 279 1.36 -6.59 -8.39
CA GLU A 279 0.82 -5.65 -9.39
C GLU A 279 1.89 -5.06 -10.33
N CYS A 280 2.91 -5.86 -10.64
CA CYS A 280 3.99 -5.45 -11.55
C CYS A 280 3.64 -5.72 -13.01
N TYR A 281 4.17 -4.90 -13.90
CA TYR A 281 4.10 -5.06 -15.34
C TYR A 281 5.42 -5.66 -15.86
N ILE A 282 5.32 -6.85 -16.43
CA ILE A 282 6.44 -7.65 -16.91
C ILE A 282 6.41 -7.59 -18.43
N TYR A 283 7.36 -6.87 -19.03
CA TYR A 283 7.35 -6.57 -20.46
C TYR A 283 8.48 -7.26 -21.21
N LEU A 284 8.11 -8.12 -22.16
CA LEU A 284 9.05 -8.83 -23.02
C LEU A 284 9.41 -7.95 -24.22
N GLU A 285 10.60 -7.39 -24.18
CA GLU A 285 11.13 -6.53 -25.22
C GLU A 285 11.36 -7.28 -26.54
N LYS A 286 11.38 -6.52 -27.64
CA LYS A 286 11.71 -7.07 -28.95
C LYS A 286 13.15 -7.60 -28.96
N ARG A 287 13.30 -8.82 -29.44
CA ARG A 287 14.63 -9.42 -29.66
C ARG A 287 15.32 -8.77 -30.85
N ASN A 288 16.64 -8.58 -30.77
CA ASN A 288 17.42 -8.05 -31.90
C ASN A 288 17.62 -9.09 -33.01
N LYS A 289 18.14 -8.65 -34.16
CA LYS A 289 18.21 -9.47 -35.39
C LYS A 289 19.03 -10.77 -35.19
N MET A 290 20.12 -10.73 -34.42
CA MET A 290 20.93 -11.91 -34.10
C MET A 290 20.15 -12.99 -33.32
N MET A 291 19.13 -12.59 -32.56
CA MET A 291 18.28 -13.49 -31.77
C MET A 291 17.04 -13.98 -32.54
N LEU A 292 16.63 -13.27 -33.59
CA LEU A 292 15.50 -13.65 -34.44
C LEU A 292 15.82 -14.80 -35.41
N GLU A 293 17.09 -14.99 -35.76
CA GLU A 293 17.53 -16.07 -36.67
C GLU A 293 17.61 -17.44 -35.98
N SER A 294 17.64 -17.49 -34.65
CA SER A 294 17.55 -18.75 -33.93
C SER A 294 16.09 -19.19 -33.76
N THR A 295 15.77 -20.34 -34.36
CA THR A 295 14.47 -21.01 -34.28
C THR A 295 14.39 -22.04 -33.15
N THR A 296 15.44 -22.16 -32.34
CA THR A 296 15.53 -23.09 -31.23
C THR A 296 15.08 -22.43 -29.92
N TRP A 297 14.54 -23.22 -29.00
CA TRP A 297 13.99 -22.79 -27.71
C TRP A 297 15.04 -22.13 -26.79
N ASP A 298 16.32 -22.27 -27.10
CA ASP A 298 17.48 -21.76 -26.36
C ASP A 298 17.68 -20.24 -26.45
N THR A 299 17.03 -19.56 -27.42
CA THR A 299 17.16 -18.11 -27.65
C THR A 299 15.85 -17.33 -27.51
N ALA A 300 14.77 -17.99 -27.08
CA ALA A 300 13.51 -17.32 -26.79
C ALA A 300 13.62 -16.44 -25.54
N CYS A 301 12.73 -15.45 -25.41
CA CYS A 301 12.64 -14.69 -24.17
C CYS A 301 12.28 -15.62 -22.99
N VAL A 302 12.87 -15.35 -21.83
CA VAL A 302 12.64 -16.10 -20.60
C VAL A 302 12.48 -15.09 -19.48
N ILE A 303 11.36 -15.17 -18.75
CA ILE A 303 11.08 -14.21 -17.67
C ILE A 303 11.99 -14.47 -16.48
N ALA A 304 11.88 -15.65 -15.87
CA ALA A 304 12.53 -15.94 -14.59
C ALA A 304 13.61 -17.03 -14.68
N ALA A 305 14.80 -16.76 -14.15
CA ALA A 305 15.89 -17.73 -14.03
C ALA A 305 16.40 -17.82 -12.58
N GLY A 306 15.80 -18.74 -11.82
CA GLY A 306 16.08 -18.89 -10.38
C GLY A 306 17.35 -19.71 -10.09
N SER A 307 18.03 -19.38 -8.99
CA SER A 307 19.21 -20.08 -8.47
C SER A 307 19.19 -20.22 -6.94
N HIS A 308 18.01 -20.37 -6.34
CA HIS A 308 17.83 -20.41 -4.89
C HIS A 308 18.55 -21.59 -4.23
N ASN A 309 18.96 -21.40 -2.98
CA ASN A 309 19.56 -22.47 -2.18
C ASN A 309 18.55 -23.58 -1.90
N ILE A 310 19.06 -24.78 -1.61
CA ILE A 310 18.22 -25.95 -1.30
C ILE A 310 17.36 -25.73 -0.05
N THR A 311 17.84 -24.94 0.91
CA THR A 311 17.15 -24.61 2.16
C THR A 311 16.12 -23.49 2.03
N GLU A 312 16.12 -22.74 0.92
CA GLU A 312 15.10 -21.70 0.71
C GLU A 312 13.74 -22.34 0.46
N VAL A 313 12.72 -21.83 1.15
CA VAL A 313 11.32 -22.26 0.95
C VAL A 313 10.59 -21.35 -0.03
N TRP A 314 11.13 -20.16 -0.30
CA TRP A 314 10.56 -19.17 -1.21
C TRP A 314 11.40 -19.02 -2.49
N GLY A 315 10.96 -18.13 -3.37
CA GLY A 315 11.71 -17.74 -4.56
C GLY A 315 11.07 -16.55 -5.25
N HIS A 316 10.97 -16.57 -6.58
CA HIS A 316 10.27 -15.51 -7.31
C HIS A 316 8.74 -15.74 -7.30
N VAL A 317 7.98 -14.82 -6.74
CA VAL A 317 6.50 -14.90 -6.69
C VAL A 317 5.92 -13.70 -7.42
N PHE A 318 5.11 -13.96 -8.45
CA PHE A 318 4.41 -12.96 -9.23
C PHE A 318 2.92 -12.98 -8.90
N ASN A 319 2.41 -11.95 -8.23
CA ASN A 319 1.04 -11.83 -7.78
C ASN A 319 0.36 -10.62 -8.42
N HIS A 320 -0.85 -10.82 -8.97
CA HIS A 320 -1.60 -9.76 -9.67
C HIS A 320 -0.81 -9.01 -10.76
N CYS A 321 0.22 -9.64 -11.31
CA CYS A 321 1.06 -9.03 -12.32
C CYS A 321 0.37 -9.08 -13.70
N THR A 322 0.88 -8.29 -14.63
CA THR A 322 0.54 -8.41 -16.06
C THR A 322 1.80 -8.73 -16.85
N ILE A 323 1.73 -9.77 -17.66
CA ILE A 323 2.77 -10.15 -18.63
C ILE A 323 2.30 -9.69 -20.01
N ASP A 324 3.11 -8.87 -20.66
CA ASP A 324 2.89 -8.36 -22.01
C ASP A 324 4.23 -8.25 -22.75
N GLY A 325 4.24 -7.82 -24.00
CA GLY A 325 5.49 -7.64 -24.73
C GLY A 325 5.30 -7.28 -26.19
N ASP A 326 6.43 -7.19 -26.90
CA ASP A 326 6.43 -7.06 -28.35
C ASP A 326 5.64 -8.23 -28.98
N PRO A 327 4.75 -7.97 -29.99
CA PRO A 327 3.92 -9.02 -30.59
C PRO A 327 4.71 -10.21 -31.17
N SER A 328 5.99 -10.03 -31.51
CA SER A 328 6.85 -11.12 -31.98
C SER A 328 7.15 -12.19 -30.91
N ASN A 329 6.89 -11.87 -29.63
CA ASN A 329 7.03 -12.78 -28.51
C ASN A 329 5.75 -13.57 -28.21
N ASP A 330 4.62 -13.31 -28.87
CA ASP A 330 3.38 -14.07 -28.66
C ASP A 330 3.53 -15.54 -29.10
N ASN A 331 3.20 -16.45 -28.19
CA ASN A 331 3.50 -17.89 -28.25
C ASN A 331 5.00 -18.22 -28.37
N ARG A 332 5.89 -17.30 -27.98
CA ARG A 332 7.34 -17.41 -28.20
C ARG A 332 8.20 -16.95 -27.02
N TYR A 333 7.75 -17.25 -25.79
CA TYR A 333 8.56 -17.05 -24.58
C TYR A 333 8.31 -18.15 -23.54
N SER A 334 9.22 -18.26 -22.57
CA SER A 334 9.08 -19.14 -21.42
C SER A 334 8.88 -18.35 -20.13
N LEU A 335 8.04 -18.87 -19.24
CA LEU A 335 7.81 -18.34 -17.89
C LEU A 335 9.07 -18.41 -17.02
N GLY A 336 9.94 -19.37 -17.28
CA GLY A 336 11.24 -19.44 -16.64
C GLY A 336 12.03 -20.69 -17.00
N ARG A 337 13.24 -20.76 -16.47
CA ARG A 337 14.13 -21.93 -16.54
C ARG A 337 15.00 -22.05 -15.30
N PRO A 338 15.48 -23.26 -14.94
CA PRO A 338 16.27 -23.46 -13.74
C PRO A 338 17.74 -23.12 -13.99
N TRP A 339 18.19 -21.93 -13.59
CA TRP A 339 19.60 -21.54 -13.82
C TRP A 339 20.57 -22.45 -13.09
N HIS A 340 20.42 -22.57 -11.77
CA HIS A 340 21.20 -23.48 -10.94
C HIS A 340 20.37 -23.91 -9.72
N ASN A 341 20.93 -24.85 -8.94
CA ASN A 341 20.42 -25.26 -7.62
C ASN A 341 18.92 -25.62 -7.62
N CYS A 342 18.12 -24.89 -6.85
CA CYS A 342 16.70 -25.15 -6.64
C CYS A 342 15.88 -23.94 -7.11
N ALA A 343 15.82 -23.72 -8.42
CA ALA A 343 15.01 -22.67 -9.01
C ALA A 343 13.54 -22.78 -8.58
N ARG A 344 12.94 -21.64 -8.18
CA ARG A 344 11.56 -21.54 -7.70
C ARG A 344 10.95 -20.27 -8.28
N ALA A 345 9.85 -20.42 -9.00
CA ALA A 345 9.09 -19.32 -9.54
C ALA A 345 7.60 -19.70 -9.58
N VAL A 346 6.72 -18.79 -9.16
CA VAL A 346 5.27 -19.01 -9.12
C VAL A 346 4.54 -17.78 -9.66
N TYR A 347 3.56 -18.00 -10.51
CA TYR A 347 2.68 -16.96 -11.05
C TYR A 347 1.25 -17.18 -10.51
N ILE A 348 0.72 -16.20 -9.77
CA ILE A 348 -0.56 -16.24 -9.07
C ILE A 348 -1.35 -15.01 -9.49
N ASN A 349 -2.64 -15.17 -9.81
CA ASN A 349 -3.53 -14.07 -10.22
C ASN A 349 -2.95 -13.18 -11.34
N THR A 350 -2.05 -13.72 -12.17
CA THR A 350 -1.28 -12.95 -13.15
C THR A 350 -1.91 -13.08 -14.53
N VAL A 351 -2.09 -11.94 -15.20
CA VAL A 351 -2.70 -11.87 -16.54
C VAL A 351 -1.61 -11.95 -17.60
N MET A 352 -1.75 -12.88 -18.55
CA MET A 352 -0.86 -13.00 -19.71
C MET A 352 -1.56 -12.45 -20.96
N LYS A 353 -1.16 -11.25 -21.41
CA LYS A 353 -1.66 -10.55 -22.62
C LYS A 353 -1.15 -11.17 -23.91
N ILE A 354 0.13 -11.52 -23.93
CA ILE A 354 0.73 -12.46 -24.89
C ILE A 354 0.87 -13.84 -24.24
N LYS A 355 0.91 -14.92 -25.03
CA LYS A 355 0.96 -16.29 -24.54
C LYS A 355 2.39 -16.85 -24.53
N PRO A 356 2.77 -17.66 -23.53
CA PRO A 356 4.04 -18.38 -23.59
C PRO A 356 3.97 -19.51 -24.61
N PHE A 357 5.08 -20.19 -24.85
CA PHE A 357 5.04 -21.51 -25.48
C PHE A 357 4.08 -22.44 -24.72
N SER A 358 3.50 -23.42 -25.42
CA SER A 358 2.57 -24.39 -24.82
C SER A 358 3.17 -25.20 -23.66
N PHE A 359 4.50 -25.40 -23.65
CA PHE A 359 5.20 -26.06 -22.56
C PHE A 359 5.41 -25.16 -21.32
N GLY A 360 5.26 -23.84 -21.45
CA GLY A 360 5.37 -22.85 -20.38
C GLY A 360 6.78 -22.63 -19.83
N TRP A 361 7.49 -23.70 -19.48
CA TRP A 361 8.82 -23.69 -18.85
C TRP A 361 9.83 -24.44 -19.71
N THR A 362 11.09 -23.99 -19.72
CA THR A 362 12.16 -24.60 -20.51
C THR A 362 13.32 -25.09 -19.64
N SER A 363 14.13 -26.00 -20.18
CA SER A 363 15.38 -26.44 -19.56
C SER A 363 16.47 -25.37 -19.64
N MET A 364 17.40 -25.41 -18.70
CA MET A 364 18.74 -24.83 -18.83
C MET A 364 19.70 -26.00 -19.08
N GLY A 365 20.62 -25.84 -20.05
CA GLY A 365 21.49 -26.91 -20.54
C GLY A 365 22.48 -27.47 -19.52
#